data_AF-A0A4Q3VVT3-F1
#
_entry.id   AF-A0A4Q3VVT3-F1
#
_cell.length_a   1.000
_cell.length_b   1.000
_cell.length_c   1.000
_cell.angle_alpha   90.00
_cell.angle_beta   90.00
_cell.angle_gamma   90.00
#
_symmetry.space_group_name_H-M   'P 1'
#
loop_
_entity.id
_entity.type
_entity.pdbx_description
1 polymer ?
#
loop_
_entity_poly.entity_id
_entity_poly.type
_entity_poly.pdbx_seq_one_letter_code
_entity_poly.pdbx_strand_id
1 'polypeptide(L)'
;MRKKICLLSDHHISYNPRLWKEAFTWEKLGYDVVIVNMWISEEALKRDMALLKGRAIRNECYLNLIPGRVNKIAHNYYRIRKRINGGNN
;
A
#
# COMPACT_ATOMS: atom_id res chain seq x y z
N MET A 1 23.91 6.23 10.84
CA MET A 1 22.79 5.44 10.26
C MET A 1 21.57 6.33 10.11
N ARG A 2 20.92 6.32 8.94
CA ARG A 2 19.66 7.04 8.72
C ARG A 2 18.53 6.27 9.43
N LYS A 3 17.77 6.94 10.30
CA LYS A 3 16.62 6.31 11.00
C LYS A 3 15.53 5.97 9.98
N LYS A 4 14.87 4.83 10.16
CA LYS A 4 13.83 4.32 9.26
C LYS A 4 12.45 4.59 9.84
N ILE A 5 11.53 5.04 8.99
CA ILE A 5 10.11 5.21 9.32
C ILE A 5 9.28 4.36 8.35
N CYS A 6 8.38 3.56 8.92
CA CYS A 6 7.41 2.77 8.16
C CYS A 6 6.02 3.32 8.45
N LEU A 7 5.30 3.70 7.40
CA LEU A 7 3.91 4.14 7.49
C LEU A 7 3.01 3.06 6.87
N LEU A 8 1.99 2.64 7.61
CA LEU A 8 1.05 1.60 7.19
C LEU A 8 -0.28 2.24 6.82
N SER A 9 -0.86 1.80 5.70
CA SER A 9 -2.17 2.26 5.24
C SER A 9 -2.94 1.12 4.59
N ASP A 10 -4.21 0.97 4.93
CA ASP A 10 -5.13 0.04 4.29
C ASP A 10 -5.70 0.55 2.95
N HIS A 11 -5.32 1.76 2.53
CA HIS A 11 -5.74 2.36 1.27
C HIS A 11 -4.55 2.91 0.46
N HIS A 12 -4.80 3.19 -0.82
CA HIS A 12 -3.90 3.95 -1.69
C HIS A 12 -3.46 5.27 -1.04
N ILE A 13 -2.21 5.66 -1.31
CA ILE A 13 -1.63 6.88 -0.74
C ILE A 13 -2.45 8.11 -1.16
N SER A 14 -2.87 8.14 -2.43
CA SER A 14 -3.63 9.24 -3.03
C SER A 14 -4.98 9.51 -2.38
N TYR A 15 -5.53 8.54 -1.63
CA TYR A 15 -6.79 8.71 -0.89
C TYR A 15 -6.61 9.27 0.52
N ASN A 16 -5.39 9.27 1.04
CA ASN A 16 -5.10 9.69 2.41
C ASN A 16 -4.11 10.86 2.46
N PRO A 17 -4.60 12.12 2.41
CA PRO A 17 -3.80 13.32 2.55
C PRO A 17 -2.89 13.37 3.78
N ARG A 18 -3.31 12.78 4.89
CA ARG A 18 -2.53 12.77 6.12
C ARG A 18 -1.27 11.93 5.95
N LEU A 19 -1.40 10.75 5.36
CA LEU A 19 -0.32 9.78 5.18
C LEU A 19 0.86 10.36 4.40
N TRP A 20 0.60 10.93 3.21
CA TRP A 20 1.70 11.45 2.40
C TRP A 20 2.27 12.77 2.93
N LYS A 21 1.47 13.62 3.59
CA LYS A 21 2.00 14.81 4.28
C LYS A 21 2.95 14.44 5.42
N GLU A 22 2.61 13.39 6.16
CA GLU A 22 3.47 12.84 7.21
C GLU A 22 4.75 12.24 6.61
N ALA A 23 4.63 11.42 5.56
CA ALA A 23 5.76 10.85 4.84
C ALA A 23 6.73 11.94 4.33
N PHE A 24 6.19 13.02 3.74
CA PHE A 24 6.99 14.13 3.25
C PHE A 24 7.70 14.88 4.38
N THR A 25 7.08 14.99 5.55
CA THR A 25 7.70 15.60 6.73
C THR A 25 8.88 14.76 7.19
N TRP A 26 8.71 13.44 7.33
CA TRP A 26 9.79 12.54 7.72
C TRP A 26 10.93 12.50 6.70
N GLU A 27 10.60 12.47 5.41
CA GLU A 27 11.58 12.56 4.32
C GLU A 27 12.42 13.84 4.43
N LYS A 28 11.77 15.01 4.59
CA LYS A 28 12.44 16.32 4.74
C LYS A 28 13.36 16.38 5.95
N LEU A 29 13.00 15.69 7.03
CA LEU A 29 13.82 15.57 8.24
C LEU A 29 14.98 14.58 8.08
N GLY A 30 15.16 14.00 6.89
CA GLY A 30 16.27 13.10 6.60
C GLY A 30 16.04 11.67 7.07
N TYR A 31 14.80 11.21 7.25
CA TYR A 31 14.51 9.80 7.52
C TYR A 31 14.45 8.99 6.22
N ASP A 32 14.72 7.68 6.30
CA ASP A 32 14.43 6.71 5.23
C ASP A 32 12.97 6.26 5.41
N VAL A 33 12.11 6.64 4.47
CA VAL A 33 10.66 6.47 4.59
C VAL A 33 10.17 5.41 3.62
N VAL A 34 9.42 4.45 4.16
CA VAL A 34 8.65 3.49 3.38
C VAL A 34 7.18 3.59 3.75
N ILE A 35 6.33 3.64 2.74
CA ILE A 35 4.88 3.48 2.88
C ILE A 35 4.55 2.08 2.42
N VAL A 36 3.90 1.32 3.30
CA VAL A 36 3.39 -0.02 3.00
C VAL A 36 1.87 0.07 2.93
N ASN A 37 1.30 -0.20 1.75
CA ASN A 37 -0.12 -0.03 1.51
C ASN A 37 -0.78 -1.13 0.66
N MET A 38 -2.11 -1.06 0.58
CA MET A 38 -2.93 -1.93 -0.25
C MET A 38 -3.20 -1.26 -1.61
N TRP A 39 -3.09 -2.03 -2.69
CA TRP A 39 -3.39 -1.57 -4.04
C TRP A 39 -4.69 -2.21 -4.53
N ILE A 40 -5.67 -1.40 -4.89
CA ILE A 40 -7.04 -1.82 -5.26
C ILE A 40 -7.37 -1.43 -6.72
N SER A 41 -6.78 -0.36 -7.25
CA SER A 41 -6.99 0.13 -8.63
C SER A 41 -5.67 0.55 -9.29
N GLU A 42 -5.55 0.28 -10.59
CA GLU A 42 -4.43 0.76 -11.42
C GLU A 42 -4.38 2.28 -11.51
N GLU A 43 -5.54 2.92 -11.67
CA GLU A 43 -5.67 4.37 -11.76
C GLU A 43 -5.20 5.04 -10.46
N ALA A 44 -5.55 4.45 -9.32
CA ALA A 44 -5.11 4.91 -8.02
C ALA A 44 -3.61 4.68 -7.80
N LEU A 45 -3.08 3.53 -8.23
CA LEU A 45 -1.63 3.27 -8.20
C LEU A 45 -0.86 4.28 -9.05
N LYS A 46 -1.35 4.63 -10.25
CA LYS A 46 -0.75 5.69 -11.08
C LYS A 46 -0.72 7.03 -10.36
N ARG A 47 -1.79 7.40 -9.65
CA ARG A 47 -1.83 8.62 -8.82
C ARG A 47 -0.84 8.55 -7.67
N ASP A 48 -0.72 7.41 -6.99
CA ASP A 48 0.25 7.20 -5.92
C ASP A 48 1.69 7.41 -6.43
N MET A 49 2.03 6.80 -7.56
CA MET A 49 3.36 6.94 -8.17
C MET A 49 3.64 8.37 -8.65
N ALA A 50 2.64 9.06 -9.20
CA ALA A 50 2.76 10.46 -9.60
C ALA A 50 2.97 11.38 -8.38
N LEU A 51 2.25 11.13 -7.29
CA LEU A 51 2.37 11.89 -6.04
C LEU A 51 3.74 11.74 -5.38
N LEU A 52 4.35 10.56 -5.49
CA LEU A 52 5.68 10.28 -4.97
C LEU A 52 6.81 10.60 -5.97
N LYS A 53 6.50 11.09 -7.18
CA LYS A 53 7.51 11.36 -8.20
C LYS A 53 8.53 12.39 -7.68
N GLY A 54 9.82 12.03 -7.77
CA GLY A 54 10.93 12.87 -7.30
C GLY A 54 11.18 12.82 -5.79
N ARG A 55 10.47 11.95 -5.06
CA ARG A 55 10.63 11.74 -3.62
C ARG A 55 11.52 10.53 -3.34
N ALA A 56 12.30 10.59 -2.27
CA ALA A 56 13.05 9.47 -1.73
C ALA A 56 12.17 8.65 -0.75
N ILE A 57 10.96 8.30 -1.19
CA ILE A 57 9.97 7.55 -0.41
C ILE A 57 9.62 6.29 -1.18
N ARG A 58 9.74 5.13 -0.51
CA ARG A 58 9.35 3.85 -1.10
C ARG A 58 7.86 3.60 -0.92
N ASN A 59 7.24 3.01 -1.93
CA ASN A 59 5.83 2.58 -1.91
C ASN A 59 5.80 1.06 -2.14
N GLU A 60 5.52 0.31 -1.08
CA GLU A 60 5.54 -1.15 -1.07
C GLU A 60 4.11 -1.68 -0.92
N CYS A 61 3.77 -2.69 -1.72
CA CYS A 61 2.46 -3.32 -1.65
C CYS A 61 2.49 -4.49 -0.65
N TYR A 62 1.69 -4.43 0.42
CA TYR A 62 1.48 -5.63 1.26
C TYR A 62 0.32 -6.49 0.75
N LEU A 63 -0.65 -5.89 0.06
CA LEU A 63 -1.79 -6.59 -0.49
C LEU A 63 -2.22 -5.95 -1.81
N ASN A 64 -2.11 -6.72 -2.89
CA ASN A 64 -2.57 -6.31 -4.21
C ASN A 64 -3.93 -6.96 -4.48
N LEU A 65 -4.97 -6.14 -4.58
CA LEU A 65 -6.35 -6.46 -4.95
C LEU A 65 -6.71 -5.92 -6.33
N ILE A 66 -5.77 -5.37 -7.10
CA ILE A 66 -6.01 -4.92 -8.47
C ILE A 66 -6.47 -6.12 -9.31
N PRO A 67 -7.64 -6.03 -9.98
CA PRO A 67 -8.13 -7.10 -10.83
C PRO A 67 -7.09 -7.52 -11.89
N GLY A 68 -6.85 -8.83 -12.02
CA GLY A 68 -5.89 -9.37 -12.98
C GLY A 68 -4.41 -9.35 -12.54
N ARG A 69 -4.06 -8.67 -11.43
CA ARG A 69 -2.70 -8.67 -10.85
C ARG A 69 -2.52 -9.64 -9.69
N VAL A 70 -3.62 -10.13 -9.13
CA VAL A 70 -3.57 -11.16 -8.08
C VAL A 70 -3.26 -12.50 -8.73
N ASN A 71 -2.18 -13.17 -8.28
CA ASN A 71 -1.90 -14.54 -8.71
C ASN A 71 -3.15 -15.39 -8.44
N LYS A 72 -3.65 -16.08 -9.46
CA LYS A 72 -4.88 -16.90 -9.39
C LYS A 72 -4.88 -17.84 -8.18
N ILE A 73 -3.70 -18.33 -7.79
CA ILE A 73 -3.51 -19.22 -6.63
C ILE A 73 -3.80 -18.48 -5.31
N ALA A 74 -3.25 -17.27 -5.13
CA ALA A 74 -3.49 -16.45 -3.95
C ALA A 74 -4.96 -16.02 -3.87
N HIS A 75 -5.54 -15.62 -5.00
CA HIS A 75 -6.97 -15.28 -5.08
C HIS A 75 -7.88 -16.46 -4.70
N ASN A 76 -7.54 -17.67 -5.15
CA ASN A 76 -8.30 -18.88 -4.81
C ASN A 76 -8.11 -19.26 -3.33
N TYR A 77 -6.91 -19.11 -2.77
CA TYR A 77 -6.65 -19.31 -1.34
C TYR A 77 -7.51 -18.40 -0.45
N TYR A 78 -7.56 -17.10 -0.73
CA TYR A 78 -8.39 -16.16 0.03
C TYR A 78 -9.89 -16.47 -0.12
N ARG A 79 -10.35 -16.86 -1.32
CA ARG A 79 -11.74 -17.33 -1.54
C ARG A 79 -12.08 -18.57 -0.74
N ILE A 80 -11.22 -19.59 -0.75
CA ILE A 80 -11.43 -20.86 -0.04
C ILE A 80 -11.43 -20.61 1.47
N ARG A 81 -10.47 -19.84 1.99
CA ARG A 81 -10.41 -19.49 3.42
C ARG A 81 -11.67 -18.77 3.89
N LYS A 82 -12.20 -17.81 3.11
CA LYS A 82 -13.45 -17.11 3.46
C LYS A 82 -14.66 -18.06 3.50
N ARG A 83 -14.69 -19.08 2.63
CA ARG A 83 -15.75 -20.11 2.63
C ARG A 83 -15.64 -21.07 3.82
N ILE A 84 -14.43 -21.47 4.18
CA ILE A 84 -14.17 -22.35 5.33
C ILE A 84 -14.49 -21.63 6.65
N ASN A 85 -14.08 -20.36 6.79
CA ASN A 85 -14.29 -19.60 8.02
C ASN A 85 -15.69 -18.93 8.11
N GLY A 86 -16.44 -18.89 7.01
CA GLY A 86 -17.80 -18.30 6.96
C GLY A 86 -18.92 -19.33 7.10
N GLY A 87 -18.61 -20.60 7.39
CA GLY A 87 -19.57 -21.70 7.53
C GLY A 87 -20.17 -21.87 8.93
N ASN A 88 -19.86 -20.99 9.88
CA ASN A 88 -20.52 -20.95 11.19
C ASN A 88 -21.37 -19.67 11.26
N ASN A 89 -22.59 -19.75 10.74
CA ASN A 89 -23.74 -18.95 11.12
C ASN A 89 -25.01 -19.69 10.70
#